data_AF-A0A0M2LJ99-F1
#
_entry.id   AF-A0A0M2LJ99-F1
#
_cell.length_a   1.000
_cell.length_b   1.000
_cell.length_c   1.000
_cell.angle_alpha   90.00
_cell.angle_beta   90.00
_cell.angle_gamma   90.00
#
_symmetry.space_group_name_H-M   'P 1'
#
loop_
_entity.id
_entity.type
_entity.pdbx_description
1 polymer ?
#
loop_
_entity_poly.entity_id
_entity_poly.type
_entity_poly.pdbx_seq_one_letter_code
_entity_poly.pdbx_strand_id
1 'polypeptide(L)'
;MPHWDDLSGWMKVQLAIMAMNNWAVQTFNIHIHSDLEAAWIAAGKDPRVMMRDRMRKEFDRLVRPRLDWFFIIEGWSQKTNAPTILHVHGAAVSFEPGDDRKIMDAAARAAGHGLKGYAPMPRAVHGRQFTRERAAYANYLFKAARRRDDRLGSRRLTMSRSMVGGAREFWEMITGQ
;
A
#
# COMPACT_ATOMS: atom_id res chain seq x y z
N MET A 1 15.20 -14.39 18.69
CA MET A 1 14.93 -13.90 17.30
C MET A 1 15.06 -12.38 17.28
N PRO A 2 15.19 -11.71 16.11
CA PRO A 2 15.26 -10.25 16.07
C PRO A 2 13.97 -9.60 16.60
N HIS A 3 14.10 -8.43 17.24
CA HIS A 3 12.96 -7.64 17.68
C HIS A 3 12.16 -7.13 16.46
N TRP A 4 10.85 -6.92 16.61
CA TRP A 4 9.96 -6.47 15.53
C TRP A 4 10.51 -5.25 14.79
N ASP A 5 11.08 -4.29 15.52
CA ASP A 5 11.57 -3.04 14.94
C ASP A 5 12.73 -3.26 13.97
N ASP A 6 13.53 -4.30 14.19
CA ASP A 6 14.70 -4.66 13.37
C ASP A 6 14.33 -5.49 12.13
N LEU A 7 13.07 -5.95 12.03
CA LEU A 7 12.63 -6.69 10.86
C LEU A 7 12.64 -5.81 9.61
N SER A 8 13.14 -6.38 8.51
CA SER A 8 13.06 -5.75 7.20
C SER A 8 11.61 -5.48 6.81
N GLY A 9 11.35 -4.43 6.02
CA GLY A 9 10.00 -4.17 5.51
C GLY A 9 9.41 -5.35 4.74
N TRP A 10 10.25 -6.10 4.04
CA TRP A 10 9.85 -7.33 3.35
C TRP A 10 9.29 -8.37 4.33
N MET A 11 9.99 -8.61 5.44
CA MET A 11 9.54 -9.55 6.47
C MET A 11 8.25 -9.06 7.13
N LYS A 12 8.13 -7.76 7.44
CA LYS A 12 6.90 -7.18 8.00
C LYS A 12 5.69 -7.38 7.09
N VAL A 13 5.88 -7.24 5.78
CA VAL A 13 4.82 -7.52 4.80
C VAL A 13 4.51 -9.01 4.68
N GLN A 14 5.51 -9.89 4.74
CA GLN A 14 5.26 -11.34 4.79
C GLN A 14 4.42 -11.71 6.01
N LEU A 15 4.78 -11.22 7.19
CA LEU A 15 4.03 -11.44 8.42
C LEU A 15 2.61 -10.88 8.33
N ALA A 16 2.44 -9.68 7.76
CA ALA A 16 1.12 -9.12 7.51
C ALA A 16 0.28 -10.00 6.58
N ILE A 17 0.85 -10.46 5.45
CA ILE A 17 0.17 -11.37 4.50
C ILE A 17 -0.19 -12.68 5.20
N MET A 18 0.70 -13.23 6.03
CA MET A 18 0.44 -14.45 6.81
C MET A 18 -0.67 -14.24 7.85
N ALA A 19 -0.65 -13.12 8.59
CA ALA A 19 -1.70 -12.77 9.54
C ALA A 19 -3.06 -12.60 8.83
N MET A 20 -3.05 -11.99 7.64
CA MET A 20 -4.24 -11.85 6.79
C MET A 20 -4.60 -13.13 6.03
N ASN A 21 -3.82 -14.21 6.06
CA ASN A 21 -4.13 -15.44 5.31
C ASN A 21 -5.43 -16.10 5.78
N ASN A 22 -5.91 -15.74 6.98
CA ASN A 22 -7.21 -16.16 7.50
C ASN A 22 -8.38 -15.28 7.01
N TRP A 23 -8.10 -14.21 6.28
CA TRP A 23 -9.07 -13.22 5.81
C TRP A 23 -9.03 -13.09 4.29
N ALA A 24 -10.15 -12.72 3.68
CA ALA A 24 -10.11 -12.30 2.29
C ALA A 24 -9.37 -10.95 2.18
N VAL A 25 -8.54 -10.79 1.15
CA VAL A 25 -7.70 -9.60 0.97
C VAL A 25 -7.87 -9.09 -0.44
N GLN A 26 -8.09 -7.80 -0.59
CA GLN A 26 -8.11 -7.11 -1.88
C GLN A 26 -6.77 -6.42 -2.11
N THR A 27 -6.08 -6.81 -3.18
CA THR A 27 -4.85 -6.12 -3.61
C THR A 27 -5.17 -4.94 -4.51
N PHE A 28 -4.35 -3.90 -4.44
CA PHE A 28 -4.43 -2.74 -5.31
C PHE A 28 -3.04 -2.30 -5.79
N ASN A 29 -2.97 -1.85 -7.03
CA ASN A 29 -1.84 -1.20 -7.68
C ASN A 29 -2.37 0.06 -8.36
N ILE A 30 -1.97 1.23 -7.86
CA ILE A 30 -2.57 2.50 -8.24
C ILE A 30 -1.50 3.55 -8.48
N HIS A 31 -1.51 4.16 -9.66
CA HIS A 31 -0.73 5.36 -9.94
C HIS A 31 -1.32 6.55 -9.18
N ILE A 32 -0.47 7.35 -8.55
CA ILE A 32 -0.85 8.65 -8.00
C ILE A 32 -1.10 9.58 -9.18
N HIS A 33 -2.17 10.36 -9.14
CA HIS A 33 -2.45 11.33 -10.20
C HIS A 33 -1.28 12.32 -10.34
N SER A 34 -0.84 12.59 -11.57
CA SER A 34 0.35 13.43 -11.84
C SER A 34 0.26 14.80 -11.17
N ASP A 35 -0.89 15.46 -11.26
CA ASP A 35 -1.09 16.79 -10.66
C ASP A 35 -1.04 16.76 -9.14
N LEU A 36 -1.52 15.67 -8.53
CA LEU A 36 -1.47 15.47 -7.09
C LEU A 36 -0.03 15.23 -6.62
N GLU A 37 0.71 14.39 -7.35
CA GLU A 37 2.13 14.15 -7.12
C GLU A 37 2.93 15.46 -7.25
N ALA A 38 2.75 16.18 -8.35
CA ALA A 38 3.43 17.45 -8.61
C ALA A 38 3.16 18.48 -7.51
N ALA A 39 1.91 18.59 -7.05
CA ALA A 39 1.55 19.48 -5.95
C ALA A 39 2.24 19.11 -4.62
N TRP A 40 2.42 17.82 -4.32
CA TRP A 40 3.14 17.40 -3.11
C TRP A 40 4.63 17.69 -3.20
N ILE A 41 5.24 17.39 -4.35
CA ILE A 41 6.67 17.65 -4.59
C ILE A 41 6.95 19.15 -4.53
N ALA A 42 6.15 19.97 -5.21
CA ALA A 42 6.31 21.43 -5.20
C ALA A 42 6.16 22.03 -3.79
N ALA A 43 5.32 21.41 -2.95
CA ALA A 43 5.14 21.81 -1.55
C ALA A 43 6.18 21.20 -0.58
N GLY A 44 7.17 20.45 -1.07
CA GLY A 44 8.19 19.80 -0.25
C GLY A 44 7.65 18.71 0.70
N LYS A 45 6.50 18.12 0.39
CA LYS A 45 5.83 17.11 1.24
C LYS A 45 6.28 15.70 0.86
N ASP A 46 6.49 14.82 1.84
CA ASP A 46 6.78 13.40 1.61
C ASP A 46 5.55 12.69 0.99
N PRO A 47 5.61 12.25 -0.29
CA PRO A 47 4.48 11.60 -0.96
C PRO A 47 3.96 10.36 -0.22
N ARG A 48 4.84 9.64 0.48
CA ARG A 48 4.44 8.46 1.27
C ARG A 48 3.53 8.86 2.43
N VAL A 49 3.88 9.93 3.14
CA VAL A 49 3.08 10.46 4.26
C VAL A 49 1.75 10.99 3.75
N MET A 50 1.78 11.74 2.65
CA MET A 50 0.56 12.26 2.03
C MET A 50 -0.38 11.15 1.59
N MET A 51 0.16 10.11 0.96
CA MET A 51 -0.63 8.95 0.53
C MET A 51 -1.18 8.15 1.72
N ARG A 52 -0.39 7.97 2.80
CA ARG A 52 -0.86 7.31 4.03
C ARG A 52 -2.09 8.00 4.60
N ASP A 53 -2.04 9.33 4.72
CA ASP A 53 -3.09 10.10 5.37
C ASP A 53 -4.36 10.13 4.50
N ARG A 54 -4.21 10.19 3.17
CA ARG A 54 -5.32 10.08 2.23
C ARG A 54 -5.93 8.68 2.19
N MET A 55 -5.12 7.62 2.15
CA MET A 55 -5.59 6.24 2.22
C MET A 55 -6.42 6.00 3.48
N ARG A 56 -5.91 6.41 4.64
CA ARG A 56 -6.65 6.31 5.90
C ARG A 56 -8.01 7.01 5.81
N LYS A 57 -8.02 8.28 5.37
CA LYS A 57 -9.24 9.07 5.26
C LYS A 57 -10.27 8.42 4.34
N GLU A 58 -9.86 7.95 3.16
CA GLU A 58 -10.78 7.36 2.19
C GLU A 58 -11.26 5.97 2.62
N PHE A 59 -10.41 5.14 3.24
CA PHE A 59 -10.83 3.86 3.81
C PHE A 59 -11.79 4.03 4.99
N ASP A 60 -11.51 4.94 5.92
CA ASP A 60 -12.41 5.24 7.04
C ASP A 60 -13.78 5.73 6.53
N ARG A 61 -13.80 6.45 5.41
CA ARG A 61 -15.02 7.03 4.82
C ARG A 61 -15.85 6.05 4.00
N LEU A 62 -15.20 5.19 3.20
CA LEU A 62 -15.89 4.36 2.19
C LEU A 62 -15.95 2.88 2.54
N VAL A 63 -15.05 2.40 3.38
CA VAL A 63 -14.99 0.99 3.79
C VAL A 63 -15.42 0.87 5.23
N ARG A 64 -14.53 1.21 6.18
CA ARG A 64 -14.76 1.21 7.63
C ARG A 64 -13.58 1.85 8.38
N PRO A 65 -13.81 2.46 9.56
CA PRO A 65 -12.73 2.93 10.41
C PRO A 65 -11.78 1.82 10.83
N ARG A 66 -10.48 2.16 10.95
CA ARG A 66 -9.44 1.22 11.44
C ARG A 66 -9.28 -0.03 10.56
N LEU A 67 -9.54 0.09 9.25
CA LEU A 67 -9.28 -0.98 8.30
C LEU A 67 -7.81 -1.41 8.33
N ASP A 68 -7.59 -2.72 8.21
CA ASP A 68 -6.26 -3.32 8.09
C ASP A 68 -5.77 -3.23 6.65
N TRP A 69 -4.65 -2.52 6.46
CA TRP A 69 -4.08 -2.31 5.14
C TRP A 69 -2.58 -2.01 5.21
N PHE A 70 -1.91 -2.18 4.08
CA PHE A 70 -0.54 -1.71 3.86
C PHE A 70 -0.34 -1.31 2.41
N PHE A 71 0.68 -0.50 2.14
CA PHE A 71 1.18 -0.27 0.79
C PHE A 71 2.67 0.05 0.78
N ILE A 72 3.29 -0.13 -0.38
CA ILE A 72 4.62 0.33 -0.73
C ILE A 72 4.48 1.32 -1.88
N ILE A 73 5.18 2.44 -1.78
CA ILE A 73 5.25 3.44 -2.83
C ILE A 73 6.51 3.24 -3.67
N GLU A 74 6.36 3.27 -4.99
CA GLU A 74 7.44 3.11 -5.97
C GLU A 74 7.32 4.19 -7.06
N GLY A 75 8.46 4.55 -7.65
CA GLY A 75 8.53 5.55 -8.73
C GLY A 75 9.29 5.06 -9.96
N TRP A 76 9.43 3.76 -10.14
CA TRP A 76 10.20 3.15 -11.23
C TRP A 76 9.38 2.18 -12.05
N SER A 77 9.57 2.23 -13.37
CA SER A 77 9.03 1.25 -14.29
C SER A 77 9.98 0.06 -14.40
N GLN A 78 9.46 -1.15 -14.19
CA GLN A 78 10.22 -2.39 -14.43
C GLN A 78 10.54 -2.57 -15.92
N LYS A 79 9.62 -2.19 -16.81
CA LYS A 79 9.75 -2.42 -18.26
C LYS A 79 10.82 -1.54 -18.88
N THR A 80 10.86 -0.27 -18.49
CA THR A 80 11.79 0.71 -19.08
C THR A 80 13.00 0.99 -18.21
N ASN A 81 13.02 0.44 -16.99
CA ASN A 81 14.07 0.70 -16.01
C ASN A 81 14.30 2.20 -15.76
N ALA A 82 13.25 3.02 -15.89
CA ALA A 82 13.30 4.48 -15.80
C ALA A 82 12.32 5.01 -14.74
N PRO A 83 12.55 6.22 -14.19
CA PRO A 83 11.57 6.89 -13.34
C PRO A 83 10.22 7.03 -14.05
N THR A 84 9.15 6.84 -13.30
CA THR A 84 7.77 6.97 -13.76
C THR A 84 6.95 7.69 -12.69
N ILE A 85 5.67 7.93 -12.97
CA ILE A 85 4.68 8.44 -12.02
C ILE A 85 4.70 7.57 -10.76
N LEU A 86 4.67 8.20 -9.58
CA LEU A 86 4.64 7.46 -8.33
C LEU A 86 3.38 6.59 -8.29
N HIS A 87 3.52 5.37 -7.81
CA HIS A 87 2.41 4.44 -7.68
C HIS A 87 2.57 3.61 -6.42
N VAL A 88 1.43 3.13 -5.92
CA VAL A 88 1.40 2.29 -4.73
C VAL A 88 0.98 0.88 -5.10
N HIS A 89 1.68 -0.09 -4.52
CA HIS A 89 1.22 -1.47 -4.48
C HIS A 89 0.88 -1.80 -3.04
N GLY A 90 -0.30 -2.35 -2.80
CA GLY A 90 -0.73 -2.65 -1.45
C GLY A 90 -1.89 -3.60 -1.41
N ALA A 91 -2.36 -3.84 -0.19
CA ALA A 91 -3.51 -4.67 0.05
C ALA A 91 -4.28 -4.18 1.28
N ALA A 92 -5.57 -4.48 1.30
CA ALA A 92 -6.45 -4.24 2.44
C ALA A 92 -7.32 -5.46 2.69
N VAL A 93 -7.69 -5.68 3.94
CA VAL A 93 -8.57 -6.79 4.32
C VAL A 93 -9.99 -6.51 3.81
N SER A 94 -10.64 -7.55 3.30
CA SER A 94 -11.99 -7.56 2.77
C SER A 94 -12.81 -8.53 3.61
N PHE A 95 -13.64 -8.01 4.53
CA PHE A 95 -14.38 -8.84 5.49
C PHE A 95 -15.80 -9.13 5.03
N GLU A 96 -16.42 -8.15 4.37
CA GLU A 96 -17.82 -8.21 3.97
C GLU A 96 -17.98 -8.28 2.44
N PRO A 97 -19.06 -8.90 1.94
CA PRO A 97 -19.39 -8.83 0.53
C PRO A 97 -19.43 -7.39 0.02
N GLY A 98 -18.66 -7.11 -1.04
CA GLY A 98 -18.57 -5.78 -1.66
C GLY A 98 -17.47 -4.88 -1.11
N ASP A 99 -16.74 -5.29 -0.06
CA ASP A 99 -15.55 -4.56 0.42
C ASP A 99 -14.50 -4.41 -0.69
N ASP A 100 -14.32 -5.40 -1.56
CA ASP A 100 -13.34 -5.35 -2.65
C ASP A 100 -13.51 -4.11 -3.54
N ARG A 101 -14.75 -3.81 -3.93
CA ARG A 101 -15.07 -2.63 -4.75
C ARG A 101 -14.87 -1.34 -3.95
N LYS A 102 -15.33 -1.30 -2.70
CA LYS A 102 -15.15 -0.13 -1.83
C LYS A 102 -13.67 0.18 -1.58
N ILE A 103 -12.84 -0.85 -1.40
CA ILE A 103 -11.39 -0.75 -1.25
C ILE A 103 -10.76 -0.15 -2.51
N MET A 104 -11.11 -0.68 -3.68
CA MET A 104 -10.61 -0.16 -4.95
C MET A 104 -11.00 1.30 -5.18
N ASP A 105 -12.26 1.65 -4.92
CA ASP A 105 -12.77 3.02 -5.05
C ASP A 105 -12.11 3.98 -4.05
N ALA A 106 -11.94 3.55 -2.79
CA ALA A 106 -11.26 4.33 -1.75
C ALA A 106 -9.79 4.58 -2.10
N ALA A 107 -9.08 3.54 -2.53
CA ALA A 107 -7.67 3.64 -2.88
C ALA A 107 -7.47 4.51 -4.15
N ALA A 108 -8.38 4.41 -5.13
CA ALA A 108 -8.37 5.27 -6.32
C ALA A 108 -8.55 6.74 -5.95
N ARG A 109 -9.51 7.06 -5.08
CA ARG A 109 -9.76 8.43 -4.60
C ARG A 109 -8.62 8.97 -3.75
N ALA A 110 -8.00 8.11 -2.94
CA ALA A 110 -6.81 8.47 -2.18
C ALA A 110 -5.68 8.92 -3.11
N ALA A 111 -5.53 8.26 -4.27
CA ALA A 111 -4.56 8.59 -5.31
C ALA A 111 -4.96 9.77 -6.22
N GLY A 112 -6.13 10.38 -6.02
CA GLY A 112 -6.61 11.53 -6.79
C GLY A 112 -7.59 11.20 -7.91
N HIS A 113 -7.92 9.93 -8.14
CA HIS A 113 -8.82 9.53 -9.22
C HIS A 113 -10.29 9.67 -8.83
N GLY A 114 -11.12 10.10 -9.78
CA GLY A 114 -12.57 10.27 -9.55
C GLY A 114 -12.92 11.43 -8.61
N LEU A 115 -11.99 12.37 -8.40
CA LEU A 115 -12.20 13.61 -7.65
C LEU A 115 -12.35 14.79 -8.61
N LYS A 116 -13.23 15.74 -8.28
CA LYS A 116 -13.37 16.99 -9.03
C LYS A 116 -12.02 17.73 -9.06
N GLY A 117 -11.61 18.18 -10.24
CA GLY A 117 -10.35 18.91 -10.44
C GLY A 117 -9.16 18.05 -10.85
N TYR A 118 -9.32 16.73 -10.96
CA TYR A 118 -8.30 15.81 -11.50
C TYR A 118 -8.81 15.17 -12.78
N ALA A 119 -7.97 15.15 -13.82
CA ALA A 119 -8.34 14.57 -15.10
C ALA A 119 -8.46 13.04 -15.01
N PRO A 120 -9.35 12.40 -15.77
CA PRO A 120 -9.39 10.94 -15.84
C PRO A 120 -8.07 10.38 -16.40
N MET A 121 -7.42 9.49 -15.67
CA MET A 121 -6.22 8.77 -16.13
C MET A 121 -6.56 7.33 -16.54
N PRO A 122 -6.35 6.95 -17.81
CA PRO A 122 -6.58 5.58 -18.26
C PRO A 122 -5.65 4.58 -17.55
N ARG A 123 -6.19 3.43 -17.11
CA ARG A 123 -5.40 2.32 -16.52
C ARG A 123 -4.58 2.72 -15.28
N ALA A 124 -5.06 3.69 -14.52
CA ALA A 124 -4.37 4.14 -13.31
C ALA A 124 -4.59 3.22 -12.10
N VAL A 125 -5.62 2.37 -12.13
CA VAL A 125 -6.08 1.58 -10.99
C VAL A 125 -6.24 0.14 -11.42
N HIS A 126 -5.51 -0.76 -10.77
CA HIS A 126 -5.60 -2.20 -10.97
C HIS A 126 -5.68 -2.90 -9.63
N GLY A 127 -6.42 -3.99 -9.55
CA GLY A 127 -6.53 -4.76 -8.32
C GLY A 127 -7.14 -6.11 -8.59
N ARG A 128 -6.97 -7.00 -7.62
CA ARG A 128 -7.54 -8.35 -7.65
C ARG A 128 -7.61 -8.89 -6.24
N GLN A 129 -8.55 -9.78 -6.00
CA GLN A 129 -8.55 -10.57 -4.78
C GLN A 129 -7.25 -11.36 -4.69
N PHE A 130 -6.64 -11.34 -3.51
CA PHE A 130 -5.44 -12.09 -3.23
C PHE A 130 -5.78 -13.58 -3.16
N THR A 131 -5.04 -14.40 -3.89
CA THR A 131 -5.14 -15.86 -3.81
C THR A 131 -3.87 -16.42 -3.19
N ARG A 132 -4.04 -17.39 -2.28
CA ARG A 132 -3.01 -17.98 -1.43
C ARG A 132 -1.78 -18.50 -2.20
N GLU A 133 -1.95 -18.93 -3.44
CA GLU A 133 -0.88 -19.44 -4.30
C GLU A 133 0.17 -18.40 -4.71
N ARG A 134 -0.04 -17.11 -4.38
CA ARG A 134 0.90 -16.03 -4.68
C ARG A 134 1.84 -15.69 -3.52
N ALA A 135 2.51 -16.70 -2.95
CA ALA A 135 3.57 -16.52 -1.93
C ALA A 135 4.68 -15.53 -2.37
N ALA A 136 4.84 -15.31 -3.69
CA ALA A 136 5.75 -14.33 -4.28
C ALA A 136 5.25 -12.87 -4.19
N TYR A 137 4.12 -12.58 -3.56
CA TYR A 137 3.55 -11.23 -3.57
C TYR A 137 4.42 -10.20 -2.84
N ALA A 138 5.02 -10.54 -1.70
CA ALA A 138 5.98 -9.64 -1.07
C ALA A 138 7.21 -9.39 -1.97
N ASN A 139 7.68 -10.39 -2.71
CA ASN A 139 8.77 -10.20 -3.68
C ASN A 139 8.34 -9.24 -4.80
N TYR A 140 7.12 -9.40 -5.30
CA TYR A 140 6.53 -8.49 -6.29
C TYR A 140 6.45 -7.05 -5.77
N LEU A 141 6.06 -6.87 -4.50
CA LEU A 141 5.90 -5.58 -3.85
C LEU A 141 7.21 -4.82 -3.58
N PHE A 142 8.31 -5.54 -3.35
CA PHE A 142 9.61 -4.95 -3.01
C PHE A 142 10.60 -4.92 -4.20
N LYS A 143 10.15 -5.29 -5.40
CA LYS A 143 11.03 -5.43 -6.58
C LYS A 143 11.76 -4.13 -6.94
N ALA A 144 11.13 -2.97 -6.73
CA ALA A 144 11.72 -1.66 -7.01
C ALA A 144 11.81 -0.75 -5.78
N ALA A 145 11.22 -1.15 -4.64
CA ALA A 145 11.28 -0.41 -3.38
C ALA A 145 12.72 -0.06 -2.91
N ARG A 146 13.73 -0.85 -3.29
CA ARG A 146 15.14 -0.58 -2.93
C ARG A 146 15.82 0.45 -3.84
N ARG A 147 15.21 0.84 -4.96
CA ARG A 147 15.81 1.78 -5.89
C ARG A 147 15.72 3.20 -5.35
N ARG A 148 16.80 3.95 -5.53
CA ARG A 148 16.84 5.37 -5.18
C ARG A 148 15.84 6.13 -6.05
N ASP A 149 15.06 7.00 -5.42
CA ASP A 149 14.15 7.94 -6.07
C ASP A 149 14.17 9.19 -5.22
N ASP A 150 14.63 10.31 -5.78
CA ASP A 150 14.88 11.53 -5.01
C ASP A 150 13.59 12.20 -4.50
N ARG A 151 12.42 11.85 -5.07
CA ARG A 151 11.11 12.35 -4.60
C ARG A 151 10.69 11.77 -3.26
N LEU A 152 11.48 10.83 -2.73
CA LEU A 152 10.95 9.69 -2.03
C LEU A 152 12.01 9.26 -0.99
N GLY A 153 11.71 9.32 0.31
CA GLY A 153 12.68 9.00 1.39
C GLY A 153 13.10 7.51 1.51
N SER A 154 13.99 7.15 2.44
CA SER A 154 14.47 5.75 2.56
C SER A 154 13.38 4.72 2.91
N ARG A 155 12.34 5.13 3.64
CA ARG A 155 11.20 4.27 4.00
C ARG A 155 10.16 4.28 2.90
N ARG A 156 9.83 3.10 2.36
CA ARG A 156 8.81 2.93 1.30
C ARG A 156 7.51 2.28 1.77
N LEU A 157 7.59 1.49 2.82
CA LEU A 157 6.46 0.75 3.38
C LEU A 157 5.63 1.64 4.31
N THR A 158 4.32 1.50 4.20
CA THR A 158 3.33 2.05 5.13
C THR A 158 2.34 0.95 5.48
N MET A 159 1.99 0.86 6.76
CA MET A 159 1.00 -0.09 7.28
C MET A 159 0.03 0.67 8.19
N SER A 160 -1.23 0.23 8.27
CA SER A 160 -2.16 0.74 9.28
C SER A 160 -1.68 0.35 10.68
N ARG A 161 -2.12 1.08 11.71
CA ARG A 161 -1.69 0.80 13.09
C ARG A 161 -2.13 -0.59 13.57
N SER A 162 -3.37 -0.96 13.26
CA SER A 162 -3.94 -2.26 13.57
C SER A 162 -3.16 -3.38 12.86
N MET A 163 -2.79 -3.19 11.59
CA MET A 163 -1.96 -4.15 10.86
C MET A 163 -0.57 -4.32 11.49
N VAL A 164 0.06 -3.22 11.92
CA VAL A 164 1.34 -3.31 12.64
C VAL A 164 1.18 -4.09 13.94
N GLY A 165 0.11 -3.84 14.70
CA GLY A 165 -0.20 -4.57 15.94
C GLY A 165 -0.35 -6.06 15.68
N GLY A 166 -1.24 -6.46 14.76
CA GLY A 166 -1.49 -7.87 14.47
C GLY A 166 -0.27 -8.60 13.89
N ALA A 167 0.49 -7.97 13.00
CA ALA A 167 1.71 -8.58 12.46
C ALA A 167 2.81 -8.71 13.52
N ARG A 168 2.87 -7.79 14.48
CA ARG A 168 3.78 -7.85 15.62
C ARG A 168 3.38 -8.96 16.60
N GLU A 169 2.12 -9.02 16.99
CA GLU A 169 1.60 -10.09 17.87
C GLU A 169 1.82 -11.48 17.25
N PHE A 170 1.61 -11.61 15.94
CA PHE A 170 1.89 -12.86 15.23
C PHE A 170 3.39 -13.23 15.25
N TRP A 171 4.27 -12.24 15.13
CA TRP A 171 5.71 -12.46 15.26
C TRP A 171 6.10 -12.91 16.68
N GLU A 172 5.59 -12.21 17.69
CA GLU A 172 5.79 -12.53 19.11
C GLU A 172 5.30 -13.97 19.41
N MET A 173 4.14 -14.37 18.88
CA MET A 173 3.61 -15.73 19.01
C MET A 173 4.52 -16.81 18.38
N ILE A 174 5.07 -16.56 17.18
CA ILE A 174 5.99 -17.52 16.52
C ILE A 174 7.34 -17.58 17.25
N THR A 175 7.76 -16.46 17.86
CA THR A 175 9.10 -16.33 18.42
C THR A 175 9.20 -16.58 19.92
N GLY A 176 8.08 -16.58 20.63
CA GLY A 176 8.01 -16.72 22.09
C GLY A 176 8.61 -15.53 22.84
N GLN A 177 8.67 -14.35 22.20
CA GLN A 177 9.14 -13.09 22.80
C GLN A 177 7.98 -12.16 23.12
#